data_AF-Q54W57-F1
#
_entry.id   AF-Q54W57-F1
#
_cell.length_a   1.000
_cell.length_b   1.000
_cell.length_c   1.000
_cell.angle_alpha   90.00
_cell.angle_beta   90.00
_cell.angle_gamma   90.00
#
_symmetry.space_group_name_H-M   'P 1'
#
loop_
_entity.id
_entity.type
_entity.pdbx_description
1 polymer ?
#
loop_
_entity_poly.entity_id
_entity_poly.type
_entity_poly.pdbx_seq_one_letter_code
_entity_poly.pdbx_strand_id
1 'polypeptide(L)'
;MNNINKYDNKCAIHKEQDIKMICAICKVVVCVECILIDHNGHKFDRIGVENSKEIFEEFKNHIQNLDKQIDINNELLNESNNLFKPLEDKHTENVNTITEVFKELFKLLQIIEIDKIKQLVTLYDENKDIKTNISTTIHDNLNIFNLITNKYKNTINQINIDQIINNNNNNYNNNNNNNNNNNNNNNNNNNNNNNHQHIEILKHCCQLQPLIKDNQNEKKIKELMNQYKKVNFVNNSEHVKNLIKEIFEITDGNEYLIFKDDSIIPNGTTHVAIAPSVKTVKIGSIPTSVKCVILLDGFNVQLKEGMLPQSIRYLFVGAIKKPLLKGSIPNGVTDLFLLDGFNQKITEIPQSANLFLFDTPLTNFPFQNFIHRTPKYKQQLTHPKMSNWNGVSNWEPKIEL
;
A
#
# COMPACT_ATOMS: atom_id res chain seq x y z
N MET A 1 27.72 -59.36 -24.05
CA MET A 1 27.62 -60.53 -24.94
C MET A 1 26.89 -61.75 -24.34
N ASN A 2 26.30 -61.69 -23.13
CA ASN A 2 25.76 -62.91 -22.48
C ASN A 2 24.28 -62.77 -22.10
N ASN A 3 23.39 -63.16 -23.03
CA ASN A 3 22.02 -63.70 -22.83
C ASN A 3 21.09 -63.48 -24.05
N ILE A 4 21.62 -63.40 -25.28
CA ILE A 4 20.78 -63.30 -26.51
C ILE A 4 19.94 -64.57 -26.74
N ASN A 5 20.21 -65.69 -26.06
CA ASN A 5 19.57 -66.97 -26.39
C ASN A 5 18.41 -67.37 -25.47
N LYS A 6 17.64 -66.42 -24.93
CA LYS A 6 16.30 -66.77 -24.45
C LYS A 6 15.33 -66.47 -25.60
N TYR A 7 15.05 -67.48 -26.40
CA TYR A 7 14.02 -67.39 -27.44
C TYR A 7 12.70 -67.03 -26.77
N ASP A 8 12.18 -65.86 -27.13
CA ASP A 8 10.85 -65.42 -26.70
C ASP A 8 9.83 -65.85 -27.74
N ASN A 9 8.99 -66.81 -27.38
CA ASN A 9 7.89 -67.30 -28.20
C ASN A 9 6.54 -66.71 -27.75
N LYS A 10 6.53 -65.70 -26.87
CA LYS A 10 5.29 -65.05 -26.44
C LYS A 10 4.68 -64.25 -27.57
N CYS A 11 3.34 -64.26 -27.62
CA CYS A 11 2.61 -63.43 -28.55
C CYS A 11 2.74 -61.95 -28.17
N ALA A 12 3.02 -61.09 -29.17
CA ALA A 12 3.15 -59.65 -28.97
C ALA A 12 1.87 -58.99 -28.42
N ILE A 13 0.70 -59.56 -28.75
CA ILE A 13 -0.63 -59.11 -28.29
C ILE A 13 -0.99 -59.81 -26.97
N HIS A 14 -0.85 -61.14 -26.94
CA HIS A 14 -1.22 -61.99 -25.79
C HIS A 14 0.02 -62.52 -25.08
N LYS A 15 0.67 -61.67 -24.26
CA LYS A 15 2.01 -61.92 -23.70
C LYS A 15 2.15 -63.20 -22.85
N GLU A 16 1.05 -63.75 -22.32
CA GLU A 16 1.07 -65.00 -21.56
C GLU A 16 1.05 -66.25 -22.46
N GLN A 17 0.61 -66.10 -23.70
CA GLN A 17 0.40 -67.20 -24.63
C GLN A 17 1.59 -67.35 -25.57
N ASP A 18 1.97 -68.61 -25.78
CA ASP A 18 3.00 -68.94 -26.76
C ASP A 18 2.39 -68.95 -28.16
N ILE A 19 3.14 -68.41 -29.12
CA ILE A 19 2.87 -68.55 -30.55
C ILE A 19 2.96 -70.04 -30.90
N LYS A 20 1.93 -70.57 -31.57
CA LYS A 20 1.82 -72.01 -31.87
C LYS A 20 1.62 -72.34 -33.35
N MET A 21 0.99 -71.44 -34.11
CA MET A 21 0.55 -71.71 -35.48
C MET A 21 0.76 -70.50 -36.38
N ILE A 22 0.63 -70.70 -37.69
CA ILE A 22 0.51 -69.63 -38.68
C ILE A 22 -0.91 -69.61 -39.21
N CYS A 23 -1.52 -68.42 -39.27
CA CYS A 23 -2.76 -68.20 -40.01
C CYS A 23 -2.43 -68.16 -41.50
N ALA A 24 -2.86 -69.16 -42.27
CA ALA A 24 -2.55 -69.28 -43.69
C ALA A 24 -3.18 -68.17 -44.55
N ILE A 25 -4.27 -67.58 -44.06
CA ILE A 25 -4.98 -66.49 -44.75
C ILE A 25 -4.30 -65.15 -44.49
N CYS A 26 -4.04 -64.82 -43.21
CA CYS A 26 -3.46 -63.55 -42.82
C CYS A 26 -1.92 -63.50 -42.93
N LYS A 27 -1.27 -64.66 -43.08
CA LYS A 27 0.19 -64.81 -43.14
C LYS A 27 0.90 -64.26 -41.91
N VAL A 28 0.33 -64.49 -40.73
CA VAL A 28 0.90 -64.07 -39.44
C VAL A 28 1.01 -65.26 -38.49
N VAL A 29 1.97 -65.17 -37.57
CA VAL A 29 2.10 -66.10 -36.46
C VAL A 29 1.09 -65.79 -35.36
N VAL A 30 0.43 -66.81 -34.82
CA VAL A 30 -0.70 -66.66 -33.89
C VAL A 30 -0.55 -67.59 -32.68
N CYS A 31 -1.02 -67.13 -31.52
CA CYS A 31 -1.28 -67.97 -30.36
C CYS A 31 -2.75 -68.43 -30.32
N VAL A 32 -3.14 -69.21 -29.31
CA VAL A 32 -4.52 -69.71 -29.18
C VAL A 32 -5.54 -68.57 -29.07
N GLU A 33 -5.23 -67.50 -28.33
CA GLU A 33 -6.15 -66.36 -28.17
C GLU A 33 -6.32 -65.57 -29.47
N CYS A 34 -5.24 -65.34 -30.24
CA CYS A 34 -5.34 -64.74 -31.57
C CYS A 34 -6.29 -65.51 -32.49
N ILE A 35 -6.30 -66.84 -32.40
CA ILE A 35 -7.18 -67.71 -33.19
C ILE A 35 -8.66 -67.49 -32.83
N LEU A 36 -8.95 -67.33 -31.54
CA LEU A 36 -10.32 -67.18 -31.03
C LEU A 36 -10.88 -65.77 -31.27
N ILE A 37 -10.03 -64.73 -31.22
CA ILE A 37 -10.44 -63.33 -31.28
C ILE A 37 -10.44 -62.79 -32.73
N ASP A 38 -9.26 -62.76 -33.38
CA ASP A 38 -9.08 -62.02 -34.64
C ASP A 38 -9.00 -62.90 -35.89
N HIS A 39 -8.72 -64.21 -35.70
CA HIS A 39 -8.55 -65.14 -36.82
C HIS A 39 -9.59 -66.28 -36.82
N ASN A 40 -10.72 -66.10 -36.13
CA ASN A 40 -11.74 -67.14 -36.06
C ASN A 40 -12.27 -67.50 -37.45
N GLY A 41 -12.38 -68.80 -37.75
CA GLY A 41 -12.78 -69.31 -39.06
C GLY A 41 -11.69 -69.32 -40.13
N HIS A 42 -10.47 -68.84 -39.84
CA HIS A 42 -9.36 -68.94 -40.78
C HIS A 42 -8.72 -70.33 -40.78
N LYS A 43 -7.99 -70.66 -41.85
CA LYS A 43 -7.17 -71.88 -41.93
C LYS A 43 -5.84 -71.67 -41.20
N PHE A 44 -5.41 -72.66 -40.43
CA PHE A 44 -4.15 -72.65 -39.68
C PHE A 44 -3.29 -73.85 -40.01
N ASP A 45 -1.98 -73.61 -40.12
CA ASP A 45 -0.98 -74.65 -40.36
C ASP A 45 0.06 -74.65 -39.21
N ARG A 46 0.71 -75.79 -38.99
CA ARG A 46 1.86 -75.84 -38.08
C ARG A 46 3.01 -75.01 -38.66
N ILE A 47 3.81 -74.38 -37.79
CA ILE A 47 4.98 -73.61 -38.22
C ILE A 47 5.99 -74.57 -38.86
N GLY A 48 6.22 -74.40 -40.16
CA GLY A 48 7.12 -75.22 -40.96
C GLY A 48 7.98 -74.36 -41.86
N VAL A 49 8.92 -74.98 -42.59
CA VAL A 49 9.87 -74.25 -43.44
C VAL A 49 9.16 -73.47 -44.55
N GLU A 50 8.16 -74.08 -45.20
CA GLU A 50 7.51 -73.47 -46.37
C GLU A 50 6.66 -72.25 -46.01
N ASN A 51 5.80 -72.34 -44.98
CA ASN A 51 4.91 -71.23 -44.60
C ASN A 51 5.63 -70.11 -43.84
N SER A 52 6.70 -70.41 -43.09
CA SER A 52 7.50 -69.39 -42.41
C SER A 52 8.40 -68.59 -43.38
N LYS A 53 8.78 -69.19 -44.52
CA LYS A 53 9.67 -68.54 -45.50
C LYS A 53 9.09 -67.23 -46.02
N GLU A 54 7.79 -67.21 -46.35
CA GLU A 54 7.15 -66.00 -46.87
C GLU A 54 7.15 -64.86 -45.84
N ILE A 55 6.75 -65.15 -44.59
CA ILE A 55 6.76 -64.20 -43.46
C ILE A 55 8.18 -63.68 -43.22
N PHE A 56 9.18 -64.55 -43.30
CA PHE A 56 10.57 -64.19 -43.07
C PHE A 56 11.15 -63.30 -44.17
N GLU A 57 10.78 -63.52 -45.44
CA GLU A 57 11.20 -62.62 -46.53
C GLU A 57 10.55 -61.23 -46.40
N GLU A 58 9.27 -61.14 -46.00
CA GLU A 58 8.63 -59.87 -45.70
C GLU A 58 9.32 -59.16 -44.52
N PHE A 59 9.64 -59.90 -43.46
CA PHE A 59 10.39 -59.38 -42.32
C PHE A 59 11.77 -58.83 -42.71
N LYS A 60 12.51 -59.51 -43.60
CA LYS A 60 13.80 -59.00 -44.11
C LYS A 60 13.64 -57.64 -44.80
N ASN A 61 12.57 -57.47 -45.58
CA ASN A 61 12.28 -56.19 -46.24
C ASN A 61 11.92 -55.10 -45.21
N HIS A 62 11.17 -55.45 -44.17
CA HIS A 62 10.84 -54.51 -43.08
C HIS A 62 12.08 -54.10 -42.27
N ILE A 63 12.98 -55.04 -41.97
CA ILE A 63 14.22 -54.75 -41.23
C ILE A 63 15.04 -53.65 -41.90
N GLN A 64 15.14 -53.67 -43.23
CA GLN A 64 15.91 -52.68 -43.98
C GLN A 64 15.38 -51.25 -43.82
N ASN A 65 14.10 -51.09 -43.46
CA ASN A 65 13.47 -49.79 -43.23
C ASN A 65 13.45 -49.36 -41.76
N LEU A 66 13.88 -50.20 -40.82
CA LEU A 66 13.81 -49.91 -39.37
C LEU A 66 14.70 -48.73 -38.99
N ASP A 67 15.94 -48.67 -39.49
CA ASP A 67 16.86 -47.58 -39.17
C ASP A 67 16.26 -46.22 -39.59
N LYS A 68 15.63 -46.18 -40.77
CA LYS A 68 14.92 -44.98 -41.24
C LYS A 68 13.73 -44.61 -40.34
N GLN A 69 12.99 -45.59 -39.82
CA GLN A 69 11.87 -45.32 -38.89
C GLN A 69 12.37 -44.83 -37.53
N ILE A 70 13.52 -45.33 -37.06
CA ILE A 70 14.16 -44.85 -35.83
C ILE A 70 14.56 -43.38 -36.01
N ASP A 71 15.20 -43.04 -37.13
CA ASP A 71 15.61 -41.66 -37.44
C ASP A 71 14.40 -40.72 -37.51
N ILE A 72 13.34 -41.11 -38.23
CA ILE A 72 12.09 -40.33 -38.31
C ILE A 72 11.50 -40.07 -36.92
N ASN A 73 11.41 -41.10 -36.07
CA ASN A 73 10.84 -40.92 -34.73
C ASN A 73 11.71 -40.02 -33.84
N ASN A 74 13.04 -40.09 -33.98
CA ASN A 74 13.94 -39.19 -33.27
C ASN A 74 13.80 -37.74 -33.75
N GLU A 75 13.65 -37.52 -35.06
CA GLU A 75 13.36 -36.20 -35.63
C GLU A 75 12.02 -35.64 -35.13
N LEU A 76 10.96 -36.45 -35.15
CA LEU A 76 9.64 -36.07 -34.63
C LEU A 76 9.67 -35.75 -33.13
N LEU A 77 10.42 -36.52 -32.34
CA LEU A 77 10.62 -36.24 -30.92
C LEU A 77 11.33 -34.90 -30.70
N ASN A 78 12.37 -34.62 -31.48
CA ASN A 78 13.08 -33.35 -31.43
C ASN A 78 12.19 -32.17 -31.84
N GLU A 79 11.40 -32.32 -32.90
CA GLU A 79 10.42 -31.32 -33.34
C GLU A 79 9.39 -31.03 -32.25
N SER A 80 8.83 -32.08 -31.63
CA SER A 80 7.89 -31.95 -30.51
C SER A 80 8.48 -31.16 -29.33
N ASN A 81 9.72 -31.47 -28.94
CA ASN A 81 10.42 -30.76 -27.88
C ASN A 81 10.68 -29.28 -28.24
N ASN A 82 11.08 -29.01 -29.49
CA ASN A 82 11.34 -27.66 -29.98
C ASN A 82 10.06 -26.81 -30.03
N LEU A 83 8.91 -27.41 -30.34
CA LEU A 83 7.61 -26.75 -30.28
C LEU A 83 7.15 -26.47 -28.85
N PHE A 84 7.45 -27.37 -27.91
CA PHE A 84 7.05 -27.22 -26.51
C PHE A 84 7.90 -26.18 -25.76
N LYS A 85 9.20 -26.08 -26.05
CA LYS A 85 10.12 -25.20 -25.32
C LYS A 85 9.67 -23.72 -25.22
N PRO A 86 9.27 -23.03 -26.31
CA PRO A 86 8.78 -21.66 -26.20
C PRO A 86 7.46 -21.54 -25.40
N LEU A 87 6.63 -22.59 -25.39
CA LEU A 87 5.41 -22.61 -24.56
C LEU A 87 5.75 -22.69 -23.06
N GLU A 88 6.75 -23.51 -22.70
CA GLU A 88 7.26 -23.63 -21.34
C GLU A 88 7.89 -22.32 -20.84
N ASP A 89 8.72 -21.70 -21.68
CA ASP A 89 9.36 -20.43 -21.35
C ASP A 89 8.30 -19.33 -21.18
N LYS A 90 7.29 -19.28 -22.08
CA LYS A 90 6.19 -18.30 -21.96
C LYS A 90 5.30 -18.55 -20.75
N HIS A 91 5.05 -19.82 -20.40
CA HIS A 91 4.32 -20.17 -19.19
C HIS A 91 5.04 -19.62 -17.94
N THR A 92 6.35 -19.85 -17.85
CA THR A 92 7.19 -19.39 -16.74
C THR A 92 7.21 -17.86 -16.63
N GLU A 93 7.38 -17.17 -17.76
CA GLU A 93 7.33 -15.71 -17.84
C GLU A 93 5.98 -15.15 -17.34
N ASN A 94 4.86 -15.75 -17.78
CA ASN A 94 3.53 -15.32 -17.40
C ASN A 94 3.25 -15.53 -15.91
N VAL A 95 3.64 -16.68 -15.35
CA VAL A 95 3.49 -16.97 -13.91
C VAL A 95 4.29 -15.98 -13.06
N ASN A 96 5.53 -15.70 -13.43
CA ASN A 96 6.37 -14.74 -12.73
C ASN A 96 5.80 -13.32 -12.81
N THR A 97 5.30 -12.92 -13.98
CA THR A 97 4.69 -11.60 -14.20
C THR A 97 3.48 -11.41 -13.28
N ILE A 98 2.56 -12.39 -13.25
CA ILE A 98 1.37 -12.33 -12.38
C ILE A 98 1.79 -12.29 -10.91
N THR A 99 2.75 -13.14 -10.51
CA THR A 99 3.24 -13.21 -9.13
C THR A 99 3.78 -11.87 -8.64
N GLU A 100 4.60 -11.19 -9.46
CA GLU A 100 5.17 -9.89 -9.08
C GLU A 100 4.10 -8.78 -9.02
N VAL A 101 3.10 -8.79 -9.92
CA VAL A 101 1.97 -7.84 -9.84
C VAL A 101 1.20 -8.01 -8.52
N PHE A 102 0.88 -9.26 -8.13
CA PHE A 102 0.18 -9.51 -6.88
C PHE A 102 0.99 -9.14 -5.65
N LYS A 103 2.31 -9.36 -5.68
CA LYS A 103 3.22 -8.98 -4.59
C LYS A 103 3.23 -7.46 -4.37
N GLU A 104 3.23 -6.67 -5.45
CA GLU A 104 3.12 -5.21 -5.35
C GLU A 104 1.74 -4.78 -4.83
N LEU A 105 0.65 -5.42 -5.28
CA LEU A 105 -0.69 -5.16 -4.73
C LEU A 105 -0.75 -5.44 -3.22
N PHE A 106 -0.17 -6.56 -2.75
CA PHE A 106 -0.12 -6.87 -1.33
C PHE A 106 0.67 -5.84 -0.52
N LYS A 107 1.76 -5.29 -1.06
CA LYS A 107 2.49 -4.18 -0.39
C LYS A 107 1.60 -2.95 -0.22
N LEU A 108 0.82 -2.57 -1.25
CA LEU A 108 -0.10 -1.45 -1.17
C LEU A 108 -1.18 -1.68 -0.10
N LEU A 109 -1.75 -2.89 -0.05
CA LEU A 109 -2.73 -3.25 0.97
C LEU A 109 -2.15 -3.22 2.39
N GLN A 110 -0.92 -3.69 2.58
CA GLN A 110 -0.22 -3.63 3.87
C GLN A 110 0.03 -2.18 4.32
N ILE A 111 0.37 -1.26 3.41
CA ILE A 111 0.56 0.15 3.74
C ILE A 111 -0.74 0.75 4.30
N ILE A 112 -1.88 0.45 3.67
CA ILE A 112 -3.20 0.93 4.11
C ILE A 112 -3.55 0.37 5.50
N GLU A 113 -3.32 -0.92 5.69
CA GLU A 113 -3.53 -1.58 6.98
C GLU A 113 -2.71 -0.91 8.09
N ILE A 114 -1.40 -0.75 7.88
CA ILE A 114 -0.49 -0.14 8.85
C ILE A 114 -0.88 1.30 9.15
N ASP A 115 -1.20 2.10 8.13
CA ASP A 115 -1.58 3.49 8.31
C ASP A 115 -2.85 3.62 9.17
N LYS A 116 -3.86 2.78 8.90
CA LYS A 116 -5.09 2.78 9.70
C LYS A 116 -4.82 2.35 11.14
N ILE A 117 -4.04 1.30 11.36
CA ILE A 117 -3.65 0.90 12.72
C ILE A 117 -2.91 2.05 13.43
N LYS A 118 -2.00 2.74 12.75
CA LYS A 118 -1.24 3.87 13.31
C LYS A 118 -2.15 5.02 13.73
N GLN A 119 -3.18 5.35 12.94
CA GLN A 119 -4.16 6.37 13.31
C GLN A 119 -4.89 6.00 14.62
N LEU A 120 -5.21 4.71 14.81
CA LEU A 120 -5.87 4.24 16.03
C LEU A 120 -4.96 4.23 17.24
N VAL A 121 -3.71 3.82 17.07
CA VAL A 121 -2.70 3.90 18.12
C VAL A 121 -2.51 5.35 18.55
N THR A 122 -2.45 6.30 17.60
CA THR A 122 -2.32 7.73 17.90
C THR A 122 -3.52 8.23 18.71
N LEU A 123 -4.75 7.91 18.29
CA LEU A 123 -5.96 8.29 19.04
C LEU A 123 -6.00 7.66 20.45
N TYR A 124 -5.51 6.43 20.58
CA TYR A 124 -5.40 5.75 21.87
C TYR A 124 -4.39 6.43 22.79
N ASP A 125 -3.22 6.80 22.28
CA ASP A 125 -2.18 7.49 23.04
C ASP A 125 -2.64 8.88 23.50
N GLU A 126 -3.33 9.63 22.64
CA GLU A 126 -3.95 10.91 23.04
C GLU A 126 -4.97 10.72 24.19
N ASN A 127 -5.78 9.67 24.14
CA ASN A 127 -6.70 9.33 25.22
C ASN A 127 -5.98 8.89 26.51
N LYS A 128 -4.82 8.24 26.38
CA LYS A 128 -3.97 7.88 27.52
C LYS A 128 -3.38 9.12 28.21
N ASP A 129 -3.01 10.14 27.44
CA ASP A 129 -2.54 11.42 27.98
C ASP A 129 -3.67 12.15 28.72
N ILE A 130 -4.87 12.20 28.14
CA ILE A 130 -6.08 12.75 28.79
C ILE A 130 -6.35 12.02 30.12
N LYS A 131 -6.31 10.68 30.11
CA LYS A 131 -6.48 9.87 31.33
C LYS A 131 -5.46 10.23 32.41
N THR A 132 -4.20 10.42 32.02
CA THR A 132 -3.11 10.77 32.94
C THR A 132 -3.36 12.14 33.56
N ASN A 133 -3.74 13.14 32.76
CA ASN A 133 -4.07 14.49 33.25
C ASN A 133 -5.24 14.49 34.24
N ILE A 134 -6.28 13.70 33.97
CA ILE A 134 -7.40 13.50 34.89
C ILE A 134 -6.92 12.88 36.20
N SER A 135 -6.13 11.79 36.11
CA SER A 135 -5.62 11.08 37.28
C SER A 135 -4.75 11.97 38.16
N THR A 136 -3.81 12.72 37.59
CA THR A 136 -2.94 13.65 38.31
C THR A 136 -3.76 14.75 38.99
N THR A 137 -4.70 15.36 38.26
CA THR A 137 -5.58 16.41 38.83
C THR A 137 -6.38 15.88 40.02
N ILE A 138 -6.97 14.69 39.89
CA ILE A 138 -7.72 14.07 40.99
C ILE A 138 -6.80 13.75 42.17
N HIS A 139 -5.62 13.20 41.91
CA HIS A 139 -4.66 12.84 42.95
C HIS A 139 -4.19 14.07 43.74
N ASP A 140 -3.83 15.15 43.06
CA ASP A 140 -3.41 16.40 43.70
C ASP A 140 -4.52 16.99 44.58
N ASN A 141 -5.76 16.96 44.07
CA ASN A 141 -6.93 17.44 44.82
C ASN A 141 -7.19 16.56 46.05
N LEU A 142 -7.11 15.24 45.92
CA LEU A 142 -7.25 14.31 47.05
C LEU A 142 -6.16 14.50 48.10
N ASN A 143 -4.91 14.77 47.70
CA ASN A 143 -3.83 15.03 48.63
C ASN A 143 -4.11 16.28 49.47
N ILE A 144 -4.59 17.35 48.85
CA ILE A 144 -5.01 18.57 49.57
C ILE A 144 -6.18 18.27 50.52
N PHE A 145 -7.22 17.58 50.04
CA PHE A 145 -8.38 17.25 50.86
C PHE A 145 -8.02 16.36 52.06
N ASN A 146 -7.20 15.34 51.85
CA ASN A 146 -6.78 14.42 52.91
C ASN A 146 -5.92 15.12 53.95
N LEU A 147 -4.95 15.94 53.52
CA LEU A 147 -4.08 16.69 54.43
C LEU A 147 -4.89 17.61 55.34
N ILE A 148 -5.80 18.38 54.75
CA ILE A 148 -6.61 19.36 55.48
C ILE A 148 -7.65 18.66 56.35
N THR A 149 -8.34 17.65 55.82
CA THR A 149 -9.33 16.87 56.60
C THR A 149 -8.67 16.24 57.82
N ASN A 150 -7.54 15.54 57.66
CA ASN A 150 -6.87 14.88 58.78
C ASN A 150 -6.40 15.87 59.85
N LYS A 151 -5.95 17.07 59.45
CA LYS A 151 -5.50 18.09 60.38
C LYS A 151 -6.62 18.70 61.22
N TYR A 152 -7.80 18.89 60.64
CA TYR A 152 -8.86 19.70 61.25
C TYR A 152 -10.13 18.93 61.65
N LYS A 153 -10.27 17.66 61.25
CA LYS A 153 -11.49 16.83 61.39
C LYS A 153 -12.22 16.99 62.73
N ASN A 154 -11.47 16.98 63.83
CA ASN A 154 -12.03 16.99 65.19
C ASN A 154 -11.72 18.29 65.96
N THR A 155 -10.92 19.18 65.38
CA THR A 155 -10.37 20.35 66.07
C THR A 155 -10.88 21.67 65.50
N ILE A 156 -11.44 21.69 64.29
CA ILE A 156 -11.79 22.93 63.59
C ILE A 156 -12.71 23.84 64.40
N ASN A 157 -13.70 23.28 65.09
CA ASN A 157 -14.66 24.04 65.89
C ASN A 157 -14.05 24.63 67.17
N GLN A 158 -12.86 24.17 67.57
CA GLN A 158 -12.12 24.66 68.75
C GLN A 158 -11.07 25.72 68.39
N ILE A 159 -10.79 25.93 67.09
CA ILE A 159 -9.79 26.88 66.63
C ILE A 159 -10.35 28.30 66.71
N ASN A 160 -9.75 29.13 67.57
CA ASN A 160 -9.98 30.58 67.61
C ASN A 160 -8.78 31.31 66.98
N ILE A 161 -8.97 31.85 65.78
CA ILE A 161 -7.88 32.47 65.01
C ILE A 161 -7.35 33.75 65.68
N ASP A 162 -8.21 34.53 66.32
CA ASP A 162 -7.84 35.79 66.99
C ASP A 162 -6.89 35.50 68.16
N GLN A 163 -7.16 34.45 68.94
CA GLN A 163 -6.29 34.01 70.01
C GLN A 163 -4.92 33.55 69.50
N ILE A 164 -4.87 32.80 68.39
CA ILE A 164 -3.60 32.32 67.80
C ILE A 164 -2.76 33.51 67.30
N ILE A 165 -3.37 34.49 66.64
CA ILE A 165 -2.67 35.69 66.13
C ILE A 165 -2.14 36.56 67.28
N ASN A 166 -2.97 36.84 68.28
CA ASN A 166 -2.58 37.70 69.41
C ASN A 166 -1.42 37.11 70.22
N ASN A 167 -1.42 35.79 70.43
CA ASN A 167 -0.33 35.09 71.11
C ASN A 167 1.00 35.22 70.33
N ASN A 168 0.96 35.25 69.00
CA ASN A 168 2.16 35.38 68.17
C ASN A 168 2.74 36.81 68.21
N ASN A 169 1.90 37.84 68.20
CA ASN A 169 2.37 39.24 68.27
C ASN A 169 3.07 39.56 69.60
N ASN A 170 2.60 39.00 70.71
CA ASN A 170 3.20 39.21 72.03
C ASN A 170 4.63 38.65 72.14
N ASN A 171 4.94 37.56 71.43
CA ASN A 171 6.30 37.00 71.41
C ASN A 171 7.31 37.90 70.69
N TYR A 172 6.89 38.63 69.65
CA TYR A 172 7.80 39.49 68.88
C TYR A 172 8.25 40.71 69.72
N ASN A 173 7.33 41.30 70.49
CA ASN A 173 7.62 42.48 71.29
C ASN A 173 8.68 42.24 72.38
N ASN A 174 8.84 41.00 72.86
CA ASN A 174 9.85 40.69 73.87
C ASN A 174 11.29 40.61 73.33
N ASN A 175 11.51 40.44 72.02
CA ASN A 175 12.86 40.27 71.47
C ASN A 175 13.59 41.58 71.15
N ASN A 176 12.90 42.72 71.09
CA ASN A 176 13.52 43.99 70.68
C ASN A 176 14.28 44.72 71.80
N ASN A 177 14.45 44.11 72.98
CA ASN A 177 15.15 44.73 74.10
C ASN A 177 16.59 44.24 74.34
N ASN A 178 17.16 43.37 73.49
CA ASN A 178 18.53 42.90 73.66
C ASN A 178 19.49 43.51 72.64
N ASN A 179 19.71 44.82 72.79
CA ASN A 179 20.94 45.45 72.32
C ASN A 179 21.69 45.99 73.54
N ASN A 180 22.21 45.10 74.38
CA ASN A 180 23.43 45.37 75.15
C ASN A 180 23.99 44.09 75.79
N ASN A 181 25.21 43.76 75.36
CA ASN A 181 26.26 43.06 76.09
C ASN A 181 26.07 41.59 76.53
N ASN A 182 26.66 40.74 75.69
CA ASN A 182 27.80 39.87 76.02
C ASN A 182 27.55 38.55 76.78
N ASN A 183 27.99 37.47 76.15
CA ASN A 183 28.39 36.18 76.74
C ASN A 183 27.29 35.34 77.43
N ASN A 184 26.61 34.48 76.67
CA ASN A 184 26.75 33.04 76.93
C ASN A 184 26.28 32.20 75.75
N ASN A 185 27.10 31.23 75.42
CA ASN A 185 26.91 30.23 74.39
C ASN A 185 25.76 29.27 74.81
N ASN A 186 25.21 28.54 73.83
CA ASN A 186 24.23 27.46 73.93
C ASN A 186 22.72 27.81 73.95
N ASN A 187 22.14 27.63 72.76
CA ASN A 187 21.08 26.65 72.52
C ASN A 187 19.64 27.08 72.80
N ASN A 188 19.25 28.28 72.36
CA ASN A 188 17.84 28.65 72.31
C ASN A 188 17.28 28.61 70.88
N ASN A 189 17.37 27.44 70.23
CA ASN A 189 16.83 27.24 68.89
C ASN A 189 15.37 26.70 68.90
N ASN A 190 14.65 26.82 70.03
CA ASN A 190 13.39 26.08 70.22
C ASN A 190 12.10 26.92 70.29
N ASN A 191 12.13 28.25 70.14
CA ASN A 191 10.92 29.09 70.32
C ASN A 191 10.25 29.61 69.04
N ASN A 192 10.75 29.30 67.84
CA ASN A 192 10.14 29.80 66.60
C ASN A 192 8.96 28.95 66.06
N ASN A 193 8.70 27.75 66.59
CA ASN A 193 7.76 26.82 65.96
C ASN A 193 6.27 27.22 66.10
N ASN A 194 5.88 27.95 67.15
CA ASN A 194 4.47 28.37 67.32
C ASN A 194 4.10 29.60 66.45
N ASN A 195 5.09 30.27 65.85
CA ASN A 195 4.89 31.62 65.29
C ASN A 195 4.07 31.65 63.98
N HIS A 196 3.80 30.50 63.36
CA HIS A 196 3.20 30.46 62.02
C HIS A 196 1.92 29.61 61.89
N GLN A 197 1.31 29.17 63.00
CA GLN A 197 0.10 28.36 62.94
C GLN A 197 -1.07 29.06 62.22
N HIS A 198 -1.27 30.36 62.49
CA HIS A 198 -2.31 31.15 61.80
C HIS A 198 -2.05 31.22 60.30
N ILE A 199 -0.79 31.38 59.87
CA ILE A 199 -0.39 31.41 58.45
C ILE A 199 -0.75 30.10 57.76
N GLU A 200 -0.48 28.97 58.41
CA GLU A 200 -0.78 27.66 57.85
C GLU A 200 -2.29 27.42 57.71
N ILE A 201 -3.08 27.82 58.71
CA ILE A 201 -4.55 27.75 58.63
C ILE A 201 -5.04 28.58 57.44
N LEU A 202 -4.59 29.82 57.32
CA LEU A 202 -4.97 30.71 56.22
C LEU A 202 -4.53 30.15 54.85
N LYS A 203 -3.33 29.55 54.76
CA LYS A 203 -2.85 28.85 53.56
C LYS A 203 -3.80 27.71 53.18
N HIS A 204 -4.19 26.86 54.14
CA HIS A 204 -5.12 25.76 53.89
C HIS A 204 -6.51 26.26 53.46
N CYS A 205 -7.02 27.33 54.09
CA CYS A 205 -8.26 27.98 53.64
C CYS A 205 -8.16 28.44 52.18
N CYS A 206 -7.05 29.09 51.81
CA CYS A 206 -6.82 29.53 50.43
C CYS A 206 -6.72 28.36 49.45
N GLN A 207 -6.11 27.23 49.83
CA GLN A 207 -5.98 26.04 48.99
C GLN A 207 -7.32 25.32 48.76
N LEU A 208 -8.22 25.30 49.76
CA LEU A 208 -9.55 24.70 49.61
C LEU A 208 -10.48 25.52 48.73
N GLN A 209 -10.37 26.84 48.78
CA GLN A 209 -11.31 27.75 48.14
C GLN A 209 -11.56 27.44 46.65
N PRO A 210 -10.55 27.32 45.76
CA PRO A 210 -10.77 27.01 44.35
C PRO A 210 -11.26 25.57 44.09
N LEU A 211 -11.15 24.67 45.07
CA LEU A 211 -11.55 23.27 44.92
C LEU A 211 -13.02 23.05 45.31
N ILE A 212 -13.49 23.74 46.35
CA ILE A 212 -14.84 23.55 46.92
C ILE A 212 -15.84 24.58 46.38
N LYS A 213 -15.40 25.83 46.18
CA LYS A 213 -16.31 26.91 45.79
C LYS A 213 -16.92 26.62 44.43
N ASP A 214 -18.24 26.74 44.33
CA ASP A 214 -19.03 26.60 43.09
C ASP A 214 -18.79 25.29 42.31
N ASN A 215 -18.42 24.20 43.00
CA ASN A 215 -18.07 22.91 42.40
C ASN A 215 -17.01 23.02 41.28
N GLN A 216 -16.09 23.99 41.37
CA GLN A 216 -15.08 24.25 40.35
C GLN A 216 -14.19 23.04 40.04
N ASN A 217 -13.82 22.25 41.06
CA ASN A 217 -13.08 21.00 40.87
C ASN A 217 -13.83 20.02 39.96
N GLU A 218 -15.10 19.75 40.26
CA GLU A 218 -15.93 18.84 39.47
C GLU A 218 -16.06 19.31 38.01
N LYS A 219 -16.27 20.61 37.82
CA LYS A 219 -16.36 21.22 36.49
C LYS A 219 -15.06 21.02 35.71
N LYS A 220 -13.91 21.30 36.31
CA LYS A 220 -12.59 21.10 35.68
C LYS A 220 -12.36 19.64 35.27
N ILE A 221 -12.71 18.68 36.13
CA ILE A 221 -12.58 17.26 35.81
C ILE A 221 -13.53 16.86 34.67
N LYS A 222 -14.78 17.36 34.67
CA LYS A 222 -15.74 17.14 33.58
C LYS A 222 -15.25 17.73 32.25
N GLU A 223 -14.65 18.91 32.27
CA GLU A 223 -14.04 19.52 31.08
C GLU A 223 -12.91 18.66 30.52
N LEU A 224 -12.06 18.09 31.38
CA LEU A 224 -11.03 17.12 30.96
C LEU A 224 -11.64 15.83 30.39
N MET A 225 -12.68 15.28 31.03
CA MET A 225 -13.38 14.09 30.52
C MET A 225 -14.01 14.33 29.15
N ASN A 226 -14.51 15.54 28.87
CA ASN A 226 -15.09 15.88 27.57
C ASN A 226 -14.05 15.95 26.45
N GLN A 227 -12.75 15.93 26.75
CA GLN A 227 -11.69 15.92 25.74
C GLN A 227 -11.44 14.52 25.16
N TYR A 228 -11.95 13.44 25.79
CA TYR A 228 -11.78 12.08 25.27
C TYR A 228 -12.30 11.97 23.83
N LYS A 229 -11.47 11.41 22.95
CA LYS A 229 -11.81 11.17 21.55
C LYS A 229 -12.47 9.80 21.43
N LYS A 230 -13.69 9.76 20.89
CA LYS A 230 -14.42 8.50 20.64
C LYS A 230 -13.88 7.81 19.39
N VAL A 231 -13.75 6.48 19.46
CA VAL A 231 -13.40 5.63 18.31
C VAL A 231 -14.61 4.78 17.96
N ASN A 232 -15.20 5.01 16.78
CA ASN A 232 -16.29 4.19 16.24
C ASN A 232 -15.80 3.46 14.99
N PHE A 233 -15.66 2.14 15.06
CA PHE A 233 -15.52 1.29 13.88
C PHE A 233 -16.84 0.58 13.61
N VAL A 234 -17.63 1.14 12.71
CA VAL A 234 -18.78 0.44 12.15
C VAL A 234 -18.44 0.08 10.71
N ASN A 235 -18.55 -1.21 10.39
CA ASN A 235 -18.49 -1.77 9.04
C ASN A 235 -17.13 -1.70 8.31
N ASN A 236 -16.12 -2.41 8.85
CA ASN A 236 -14.75 -2.46 8.32
C ASN A 236 -14.66 -2.82 6.83
N SER A 237 -15.54 -3.69 6.31
CA SER A 237 -15.46 -4.14 4.92
C SER A 237 -15.69 -2.99 3.93
N GLU A 238 -16.72 -2.16 4.14
CA GLU A 238 -17.02 -1.05 3.23
C GLU A 238 -15.93 0.03 3.31
N HIS A 239 -15.41 0.26 4.51
CA HIS A 239 -14.30 1.19 4.71
C HIS A 239 -13.05 0.73 3.97
N VAL A 240 -12.69 -0.56 4.05
CA VAL A 240 -11.55 -1.12 3.30
C VAL A 240 -11.78 -1.04 1.79
N LYS A 241 -12.99 -1.34 1.30
CA LYS A 241 -13.31 -1.16 -0.13
C LYS A 241 -13.14 0.28 -0.59
N ASN A 242 -13.59 1.24 0.21
CA ASN A 242 -13.42 2.65 -0.13
C ASN A 242 -11.95 3.07 -0.09
N LEU A 243 -11.16 2.59 0.87
CA LEU A 243 -9.71 2.81 0.89
C LEU A 243 -9.01 2.21 -0.34
N ILE A 244 -9.44 1.04 -0.81
CA ILE A 244 -8.93 0.44 -2.04
C ILE A 244 -9.32 1.28 -3.26
N LYS A 245 -10.53 1.84 -3.30
CA LYS A 245 -10.91 2.80 -4.35
C LYS A 245 -10.05 4.06 -4.29
N GLU A 246 -9.68 4.55 -3.12
CA GLU A 246 -8.76 5.70 -2.98
C GLU A 246 -7.31 5.41 -3.42
N ILE A 247 -6.99 4.16 -3.78
CA ILE A 247 -5.74 3.81 -4.47
C ILE A 247 -5.83 4.15 -5.96
N PHE A 248 -7.03 4.10 -6.55
CA PHE A 248 -7.23 4.22 -7.99
C PHE A 248 -8.27 5.29 -8.35
N GLU A 249 -7.89 6.24 -9.19
CA GLU A 249 -8.83 7.19 -9.78
C GLU A 249 -9.27 6.71 -11.16
N ILE A 250 -10.59 6.63 -11.40
CA ILE A 250 -11.11 6.36 -12.75
C ILE A 250 -11.32 7.71 -13.44
N THR A 251 -10.51 7.98 -14.45
CA THR A 251 -10.64 9.19 -15.29
C THR A 251 -10.49 8.79 -16.75
N ASP A 252 -11.34 9.33 -17.62
CA ASP A 252 -11.30 9.04 -19.07
C ASP A 252 -11.37 7.53 -19.40
N GLY A 253 -12.17 6.80 -18.61
CA GLY A 253 -12.31 5.34 -18.76
C GLY A 253 -11.08 4.52 -18.36
N ASN A 254 -10.04 5.13 -17.80
CA ASN A 254 -8.83 4.45 -17.35
C ASN A 254 -8.66 4.55 -15.83
N GLU A 255 -8.11 3.50 -15.22
CA GLU A 255 -7.74 3.48 -13.79
C GLU A 255 -6.32 4.00 -13.60
N TYR A 256 -6.17 5.05 -12.78
CA TYR A 256 -4.90 5.68 -12.43
C TYR A 256 -4.52 5.34 -11.00
N LEU A 257 -3.31 4.85 -10.77
CA LEU A 257 -2.79 4.71 -9.42
C LEU A 257 -2.54 6.10 -8.81
N ILE A 258 -3.17 6.41 -7.68
CA ILE A 258 -2.99 7.66 -6.96
C ILE A 258 -1.66 7.63 -6.20
N PHE A 259 -0.68 8.38 -6.68
CA PHE A 259 0.62 8.56 -6.04
C PHE A 259 0.52 9.60 -4.92
N LYS A 260 0.73 9.15 -3.68
CA LYS A 260 0.82 9.96 -2.45
C LYS A 260 2.25 9.91 -1.89
N ASP A 261 2.59 10.78 -0.93
CA ASP A 261 3.88 10.68 -0.22
C ASP A 261 4.04 9.27 0.38
N ASP A 262 5.26 8.72 0.34
CA ASP A 262 5.63 7.36 0.79
C ASP A 262 4.97 6.19 0.04
N SER A 263 4.19 6.45 -1.01
CA SER A 263 3.63 5.38 -1.86
C SER A 263 4.69 4.81 -2.81
N ILE A 264 4.72 3.49 -2.96
CA ILE A 264 5.53 2.81 -3.99
C ILE A 264 4.63 2.61 -5.20
N ILE A 265 5.04 3.09 -6.37
CA ILE A 265 4.34 2.79 -7.63
C ILE A 265 4.84 1.42 -8.11
N PRO A 266 3.96 0.41 -8.22
CA PRO A 266 4.32 -0.92 -8.72
C PRO A 266 5.02 -0.88 -10.09
N ASN A 267 5.99 -1.77 -10.27
CA ASN A 267 6.56 -2.00 -11.60
C ASN A 267 5.46 -2.52 -12.54
N GLY A 268 5.34 -1.91 -13.72
CA GLY A 268 4.30 -2.24 -14.69
C GLY A 268 3.09 -1.31 -14.64
N THR A 269 2.95 -0.46 -13.63
CA THR A 269 1.92 0.61 -13.63
C THR A 269 2.13 1.51 -14.85
N THR A 270 1.05 1.72 -15.61
CA THR A 270 1.05 2.52 -16.85
C THR A 270 0.38 3.89 -16.68
N HIS A 271 -0.52 4.05 -15.71
CA HIS A 271 -1.33 5.24 -15.46
C HIS A 271 -1.19 5.67 -14.00
N VAL A 272 -0.73 6.90 -13.76
CA VAL A 272 -0.50 7.45 -12.40
C VAL A 272 -1.14 8.82 -12.26
N ALA A 273 -1.88 9.05 -11.18
CA ALA A 273 -2.40 10.36 -10.81
C ALA A 273 -1.63 10.86 -9.58
N ILE A 274 -0.96 12.00 -9.67
CA ILE A 274 -0.15 12.56 -8.57
C ILE A 274 -1.03 13.44 -7.70
N ALA A 275 -1.26 13.02 -6.46
CA ALA A 275 -2.18 13.66 -5.53
C ALA A 275 -1.71 15.06 -5.07
N PRO A 276 -2.66 15.96 -4.70
CA PRO A 276 -2.33 17.27 -4.13
C PRO A 276 -1.60 17.19 -2.79
N SER A 277 -1.74 16.07 -2.07
CA SER A 277 -1.09 15.84 -0.78
C SER A 277 0.41 15.56 -0.89
N VAL A 278 0.93 15.26 -2.09
CA VAL A 278 2.36 14.99 -2.31
C VAL A 278 3.19 16.23 -1.99
N LYS A 279 4.17 16.07 -1.10
CA LYS A 279 5.14 17.11 -0.72
C LYS A 279 6.42 17.00 -1.53
N THR A 280 6.79 15.80 -1.95
CA THR A 280 8.02 15.58 -2.74
C THR A 280 7.84 14.51 -3.81
N VAL A 281 8.30 14.79 -5.03
CA VAL A 281 8.43 13.79 -6.11
C VAL A 281 9.93 13.56 -6.35
N LYS A 282 10.45 12.38 -6.01
CA LYS A 282 11.88 12.07 -6.11
C LYS A 282 12.20 11.57 -7.52
N ILE A 283 13.40 11.88 -8.03
CA ILE A 283 13.86 11.30 -9.30
C ILE A 283 13.86 9.78 -9.16
N GLY A 284 13.23 9.09 -10.10
CA GLY A 284 13.08 7.64 -10.10
C GLY A 284 11.95 7.09 -9.22
N SER A 285 11.17 7.93 -8.52
CA SER A 285 10.00 7.44 -7.77
C SER A 285 8.84 7.00 -8.66
N ILE A 286 8.79 7.52 -9.89
CA ILE A 286 7.81 7.13 -10.92
C ILE A 286 8.51 6.21 -11.93
N PRO A 287 8.11 4.93 -12.03
CA PRO A 287 8.76 3.95 -12.90
C PRO A 287 8.67 4.30 -14.39
N THR A 288 9.62 3.79 -15.19
CA THR A 288 9.65 3.96 -16.65
C THR A 288 8.55 3.18 -17.40
N SER A 289 7.81 2.32 -16.69
CA SER A 289 6.59 1.68 -17.22
C SER A 289 5.46 2.68 -17.41
N VAL A 290 5.44 3.77 -16.64
CA VAL A 290 4.37 4.78 -16.66
C VAL A 290 4.35 5.51 -18.00
N LYS A 291 3.18 5.54 -18.64
CA LYS A 291 2.90 6.16 -19.94
C LYS A 291 1.95 7.34 -19.85
N CYS A 292 1.04 7.33 -18.88
CA CYS A 292 0.09 8.40 -18.65
C CYS A 292 0.23 8.94 -17.23
N VAL A 293 0.32 10.27 -17.10
CA VAL A 293 0.35 10.95 -15.80
C VAL A 293 -0.73 12.02 -15.74
N ILE A 294 -1.44 12.07 -14.62
CA ILE A 294 -2.30 13.20 -14.25
C ILE A 294 -1.64 13.95 -13.08
N LEU A 295 -1.44 15.25 -13.22
CA LEU A 295 -1.14 16.13 -12.09
C LEU A 295 -2.48 16.66 -11.56
N LEU A 296 -2.90 16.15 -10.41
CA LEU A 296 -4.21 16.43 -9.87
C LEU A 296 -4.35 17.88 -9.37
N ASP A 297 -5.59 18.35 -9.32
CA ASP A 297 -5.93 19.70 -8.85
C ASP A 297 -5.34 19.97 -7.47
N GLY A 298 -4.67 21.10 -7.32
CA GLY A 298 -4.01 21.48 -6.08
C GLY A 298 -2.60 20.91 -5.88
N PHE A 299 -2.08 20.09 -6.79
CA PHE A 299 -0.68 19.66 -6.77
C PHE A 299 0.28 20.86 -6.65
N ASN A 300 1.09 20.85 -5.61
CA ASN A 300 1.85 22.02 -5.14
C ASN A 300 3.36 21.77 -5.03
N VAL A 301 3.89 20.81 -5.79
CA VAL A 301 5.33 20.59 -5.89
C VAL A 301 5.86 21.22 -7.17
N GLN A 302 6.96 21.97 -7.05
CA GLN A 302 7.64 22.50 -8.22
C GLN A 302 8.35 21.36 -8.96
N LEU A 303 7.80 20.93 -10.09
CA LEU A 303 8.45 19.95 -10.95
C LEU A 303 9.71 20.56 -11.57
N LYS A 304 10.78 19.75 -11.58
CA LYS A 304 12.08 20.00 -12.18
C LYS A 304 12.40 18.89 -13.16
N GLU A 305 13.40 19.13 -13.99
CA GLU A 305 13.88 18.16 -14.96
C GLU A 305 14.26 16.82 -14.31
N GLY A 306 13.85 15.73 -14.95
CA GLY A 306 14.11 14.36 -14.50
C GLY A 306 13.19 13.83 -13.39
N MET A 307 12.34 14.67 -12.78
CA MET A 307 11.39 14.20 -11.75
C MET A 307 10.27 13.34 -12.35
N LEU A 308 9.87 13.63 -13.59
CA LEU A 308 8.96 12.80 -14.37
C LEU A 308 9.78 11.95 -15.38
N PRO A 309 9.48 10.66 -15.55
CA PRO A 309 10.24 9.78 -16.45
C PRO A 309 10.01 10.12 -17.93
N GLN A 310 11.02 9.90 -18.76
CA GLN A 310 10.97 10.12 -20.22
C GLN A 310 10.00 9.18 -20.96
N SER A 311 9.47 8.17 -20.28
CA SER A 311 8.52 7.20 -20.83
C SER A 311 7.10 7.73 -21.00
N ILE A 312 6.76 8.85 -20.34
CA ILE A 312 5.42 9.44 -20.37
C ILE A 312 5.10 9.91 -21.79
N ARG A 313 3.92 9.52 -22.28
CA ARG A 313 3.34 9.92 -23.57
C ARG A 313 2.22 10.94 -23.37
N TYR A 314 1.34 10.71 -22.40
CA TYR A 314 0.19 11.55 -22.12
C TYR A 314 0.37 12.22 -20.76
N LEU A 315 0.32 13.55 -20.72
CA LEU A 315 0.38 14.31 -19.47
C LEU A 315 -0.85 15.19 -19.35
N PHE A 316 -1.66 14.95 -18.34
CA PHE A 316 -2.81 15.77 -17.99
C PHE A 316 -2.44 16.65 -16.80
N VAL A 317 -2.73 17.94 -16.87
CA VAL A 317 -2.37 18.91 -15.84
C VAL A 317 -3.60 19.67 -15.38
N GLY A 318 -4.03 19.39 -14.15
CA GLY A 318 -5.11 20.07 -13.45
C GLY A 318 -4.77 21.49 -13.00
N ALA A 319 -5.56 22.01 -12.07
CA ALA A 319 -5.37 23.30 -11.39
C ALA A 319 -4.19 23.26 -10.39
N ILE A 320 -2.97 23.00 -10.89
CA ILE A 320 -1.73 22.94 -10.11
C ILE A 320 -1.36 24.32 -9.54
N LYS A 321 -0.63 24.34 -8.41
CA LYS A 321 -0.30 25.58 -7.68
C LYS A 321 1.04 26.21 -8.07
N LYS A 322 1.88 25.48 -8.80
CA LYS A 322 3.21 25.92 -9.22
C LYS A 322 3.32 25.88 -10.75
N PRO A 323 4.08 26.81 -11.37
CA PRO A 323 4.23 26.84 -12.81
C PRO A 323 5.03 25.66 -13.36
N LEU A 324 4.77 25.29 -14.61
CA LEU A 324 5.58 24.34 -15.37
C LEU A 324 6.84 25.07 -15.87
N LEU A 325 8.00 24.60 -15.43
CA LEU A 325 9.30 25.18 -15.76
C LEU A 325 9.91 24.50 -16.99
N LYS A 326 10.88 25.16 -17.61
CA LYS A 326 11.68 24.55 -18.68
C LYS A 326 12.26 23.21 -18.22
N GLY A 327 12.06 22.18 -19.03
CA GLY A 327 12.53 20.81 -18.76
C GLY A 327 11.70 20.03 -17.72
N SER A 328 10.69 20.62 -17.07
CA SER A 328 9.88 19.89 -16.08
C SER A 328 8.96 18.85 -16.72
N ILE A 329 8.59 19.05 -17.99
CA ILE A 329 7.84 18.08 -18.78
C ILE A 329 8.83 17.27 -19.62
N PRO A 330 8.80 15.94 -19.59
CA PRO A 330 9.71 15.11 -20.38
C PRO A 330 9.52 15.27 -21.89
N ASN A 331 10.59 15.14 -22.67
CA ASN A 331 10.54 15.27 -24.14
C ASN A 331 9.77 14.12 -24.80
N GLY A 332 9.57 13.01 -24.08
CA GLY A 332 8.78 11.86 -24.56
C GLY A 332 7.27 12.11 -24.65
N VAL A 333 6.77 13.17 -23.99
CA VAL A 333 5.35 13.54 -23.98
C VAL A 333 4.91 13.90 -25.41
N THR A 334 3.94 13.15 -25.91
CA THR A 334 3.31 13.36 -27.22
C THR A 334 2.12 14.28 -27.11
N ASP A 335 1.36 14.20 -26.01
CA ASP A 335 0.12 14.95 -25.84
C ASP A 335 0.06 15.51 -24.42
N LEU A 336 -0.04 16.84 -24.33
CA LEU A 336 -0.14 17.60 -23.10
C LEU A 336 -1.55 18.20 -22.99
N PHE A 337 -2.31 17.78 -21.98
CA PHE A 337 -3.65 18.27 -21.72
C PHE A 337 -3.61 19.26 -20.56
N LEU A 338 -3.98 20.51 -20.82
CA LEU A 338 -4.18 21.53 -19.80
C LEU A 338 -5.66 21.62 -19.51
N LEU A 339 -5.99 21.23 -18.29
CA LEU A 339 -7.33 20.88 -17.86
C LEU A 339 -8.07 22.09 -17.26
N ASP A 340 -9.40 21.99 -17.14
CA ASP A 340 -10.24 23.04 -16.57
C ASP A 340 -9.61 23.59 -15.27
N GLY A 341 -9.41 24.92 -15.19
CA GLY A 341 -8.83 25.57 -14.02
C GLY A 341 -7.30 25.70 -13.98
N PHE A 342 -6.55 25.08 -14.91
CA PHE A 342 -5.11 25.38 -15.06
C PHE A 342 -4.91 26.86 -15.39
N ASN A 343 -4.23 27.59 -14.52
CA ASN A 343 -4.04 29.04 -14.63
C ASN A 343 -2.59 29.49 -14.40
N GLN A 344 -1.65 28.55 -14.44
CA GLN A 344 -0.25 28.83 -14.20
C GLN A 344 0.44 29.32 -15.47
N LYS A 345 1.45 30.17 -15.32
CA LYS A 345 2.29 30.59 -16.45
C LYS A 345 3.03 29.38 -17.02
N ILE A 346 2.99 29.24 -18.34
CA ILE A 346 3.81 28.30 -19.08
C ILE A 346 5.08 29.01 -19.53
N THR A 347 6.24 28.49 -19.12
CA THR A 347 7.53 29.03 -19.58
C THR A 347 7.94 28.38 -20.89
N GLU A 348 8.00 27.05 -20.90
CA GLU A 348 8.39 26.24 -22.06
C GLU A 348 7.81 24.83 -21.90
N ILE A 349 7.32 24.27 -22.99
CA ILE A 349 6.83 22.89 -23.09
C ILE A 349 7.52 22.19 -24.28
N PRO A 350 7.57 20.84 -24.32
CA PRO A 350 8.18 20.11 -25.42
C PRO A 350 7.53 20.50 -26.75
N GLN A 351 8.34 20.98 -27.69
CA GLN A 351 7.86 21.44 -29.00
C GLN A 351 7.36 20.28 -29.89
N SER A 352 7.64 19.03 -29.52
CA SER A 352 7.13 17.83 -30.15
C SER A 352 5.75 17.40 -29.65
N ALA A 353 5.28 17.93 -28.52
CA ALA A 353 3.98 17.56 -27.96
C ALA A 353 2.85 18.32 -28.68
N ASN A 354 1.68 17.70 -28.84
CA ASN A 354 0.43 18.40 -29.13
C ASN A 354 -0.13 18.96 -27.83
N LEU A 355 -0.73 20.14 -27.90
CA LEU A 355 -1.31 20.82 -26.75
C LEU A 355 -2.83 20.77 -26.81
N PHE A 356 -3.46 20.23 -25.78
CA PHE A 356 -4.91 20.14 -25.67
C PHE A 356 -5.41 21.08 -24.57
N LEU A 357 -6.33 21.98 -24.91
CA LEU A 357 -6.81 23.06 -24.06
C LEU A 357 -8.28 22.86 -23.71
N PHE A 358 -8.54 22.69 -22.42
CA PHE A 358 -9.87 22.79 -21.82
C PHE A 358 -10.15 24.27 -21.45
N ASP A 359 -11.01 24.60 -20.49
CA ASP A 359 -11.23 26.00 -20.08
C ASP A 359 -10.05 26.54 -19.25
N THR A 360 -9.00 26.97 -19.96
CA THR A 360 -7.70 27.35 -19.39
C THR A 360 -7.26 28.73 -19.82
N PRO A 361 -6.94 29.65 -18.88
CA PRO A 361 -6.34 30.92 -19.23
C PRO A 361 -4.91 30.85 -19.70
N LEU A 362 -4.70 31.10 -21.00
CA LEU A 362 -3.40 31.15 -21.64
C LEU A 362 -3.20 32.42 -22.46
N THR A 363 -2.08 33.08 -22.22
CA THR A 363 -1.54 34.11 -23.10
C THR A 363 -0.67 33.48 -24.19
N ASN A 364 -0.46 34.18 -25.32
CA ASN A 364 0.48 33.73 -26.34
C ASN A 364 1.86 33.40 -25.73
N PHE A 365 2.44 32.27 -26.13
CA PHE A 365 3.75 31.79 -25.70
C PHE A 365 4.43 31.06 -26.87
N PRO A 366 5.77 30.90 -26.86
CA PRO A 366 6.49 30.28 -27.97
C PRO A 366 6.20 28.77 -28.05
N PHE A 367 5.35 28.40 -28.98
CA PHE A 367 4.99 27.02 -29.31
C PHE A 367 4.74 26.89 -30.81
N GLN A 368 5.12 25.77 -31.40
CA GLN A 368 5.09 25.57 -32.87
C GLN A 368 4.20 24.41 -33.33
N ASN A 369 3.79 23.52 -32.41
CA ASN A 369 3.05 22.31 -32.75
C ASN A 369 1.52 22.51 -32.67
N PHE A 370 0.75 21.45 -32.89
CA PHE A 370 -0.71 21.57 -32.91
C PHE A 370 -1.28 21.95 -31.54
N ILE A 371 -2.22 22.88 -31.57
CA ILE A 371 -3.07 23.24 -30.43
C ILE A 371 -4.49 22.77 -30.74
N HIS A 372 -5.06 21.96 -29.86
CA HIS A 372 -6.42 21.46 -29.93
C HIS A 372 -7.22 22.07 -28.79
N ARG A 373 -8.33 22.73 -29.07
CA ARG A 373 -9.16 23.35 -28.03
C ARG A 373 -10.55 22.71 -27.96
N THR A 374 -11.02 22.51 -26.75
CA THR A 374 -12.40 22.06 -26.52
C THR A 374 -13.39 23.21 -26.75
N PRO A 375 -14.68 22.92 -26.98
CA PRO A 375 -15.71 23.95 -27.04
C PRO A 375 -15.84 24.81 -25.77
N LYS A 376 -15.32 24.33 -24.62
CA LYS A 376 -15.28 25.09 -23.37
C LYS A 376 -14.24 26.20 -23.38
N TYR A 377 -13.19 26.10 -24.21
CA TYR A 377 -12.14 27.12 -24.31
C TYR A 377 -12.70 28.40 -24.96
N LYS A 378 -12.94 29.42 -24.14
CA LYS A 378 -13.57 30.68 -24.58
C LYS A 378 -12.59 31.80 -24.91
N GLN A 379 -11.29 31.55 -24.81
CA GLN A 379 -10.29 32.61 -24.88
C GLN A 379 -9.77 32.83 -26.30
N GLN A 380 -9.29 34.05 -26.55
CA GLN A 380 -8.73 34.41 -27.84
C GLN A 380 -7.23 34.10 -27.87
N LEU A 381 -6.89 32.91 -28.33
CA LEU A 381 -5.51 32.51 -28.67
C LEU A 381 -5.35 32.51 -30.19
N THR A 382 -4.26 33.09 -30.69
CA THR A 382 -3.96 33.08 -32.13
C THR A 382 -2.74 32.20 -32.35
N HIS A 383 -2.93 31.07 -33.02
CA HIS A 383 -1.86 30.12 -33.32
C HIS A 383 -2.10 29.47 -34.71
N PRO A 384 -1.07 29.38 -35.58
CA PRO A 384 -1.24 28.94 -36.98
C PRO A 384 -1.71 27.49 -37.12
N LYS A 385 -1.40 26.63 -36.14
CA LYS A 385 -1.80 25.21 -36.11
C LYS A 385 -2.84 24.92 -35.02
N MET A 386 -3.86 25.77 -34.91
CA MET A 386 -4.92 25.58 -33.93
C MET A 386 -6.16 24.92 -34.57
N SER A 387 -6.71 23.91 -33.92
CA SER A 387 -7.93 23.21 -34.35
C SER A 387 -8.87 22.96 -33.18
N ASN A 388 -10.15 22.69 -33.48
CA ASN A 388 -11.12 22.30 -32.47
C ASN A 388 -11.06 20.78 -32.25
N TRP A 389 -11.23 20.34 -31.01
CA TRP A 389 -11.29 18.94 -30.62
C TRP A 389 -12.41 18.76 -29.60
N ASN A 390 -13.20 17.70 -29.71
CA ASN A 390 -14.42 17.54 -28.89
C ASN A 390 -14.15 17.17 -27.42
N GLY A 391 -12.89 17.10 -26.99
CA GLY A 391 -12.52 16.60 -25.68
C GLY A 391 -12.54 15.07 -25.63
N VAL A 392 -12.25 14.54 -24.45
CA VAL A 392 -12.51 13.14 -24.11
C VAL A 392 -13.87 13.06 -23.44
N SER A 393 -14.72 12.15 -23.91
CA SER A 393 -16.16 12.12 -23.58
C SER A 393 -16.45 11.95 -22.09
N ASN A 394 -15.47 11.51 -21.30
CA ASN A 394 -15.64 11.10 -19.89
C ASN A 394 -14.66 11.80 -18.92
N TRP A 395 -14.17 13.00 -19.27
CA TRP A 395 -13.20 13.71 -18.42
C TRP A 395 -13.87 14.61 -17.37
N GLU A 396 -14.02 14.09 -16.15
CA GLU A 396 -14.29 14.85 -14.91
C GLU A 396 -13.51 14.18 -13.75
N PRO A 397 -12.24 14.57 -13.47
CA PRO A 397 -11.58 14.12 -12.26
C PRO A 397 -12.25 14.80 -11.07
N LYS A 398 -13.09 14.05 -10.37
CA LYS A 398 -13.61 14.46 -9.06
C LYS A 398 -12.67 13.91 -8.00
N ILE A 399 -11.78 14.76 -7.51
CA ILE A 399 -11.14 14.53 -6.22
C ILE A 399 -12.19 14.92 -5.18
N GLU A 400 -12.93 13.95 -4.65
CA GLU A 400 -13.55 14.15 -3.34
C GLU A 400 -12.39 14.29 -2.35
N LEU A 401 -12.15 15.53 -1.90
CA LEU A 401 -11.14 15.88 -0.89
C LEU A 401 -11.49 15.28 0.48
#